data_AF-A0A2E5M987-F1
#
_entry.id   AF-A0A2E5M987-F1
#
_cell.length_a   1.000
_cell.length_b   1.000
_cell.length_c   1.000
_cell.angle_alpha   90.00
_cell.angle_beta   90.00
_cell.angle_gamma   90.00
#
_symmetry.space_group_name_H-M   'P 1'
#
loop_
_entity.id
_entity.type
_entity.pdbx_description
1 polymer ?
#
loop_
_entity_poly.entity_id
_entity_poly.type
_entity_poly.pdbx_seq_one_letter_code
_entity_poly.pdbx_strand_id
1 'polypeptide(L)'
;MVPAVKEAMRSDPWNPEVRLDWPFIKSVWDELLAESGKGVFVETSPPNLMRVGQIREAFAEDARYLFSIANPYAQISSCIYNYSDPPLAPRTLRRLTEQWLNKARAMAQNIVSHPDIPKITYEDFCRTPTVINEALDLPVVSDSAIAGKRNAPVSRIMDMTNRNILFNDAFTIDRISELLAEEEDLLQFFGYSLIEDGVAFVTGLKDDFAALHAALIRRSRWEAKGRKGGI
;
A
#
# COMPACT_ATOMS: atom_id res chain seq x y z
N MET A 1 -1.65 2.46 15.90
CA MET A 1 -3.06 2.29 16.28
C MET A 1 -3.17 2.52 17.77
N VAL A 2 -4.07 3.43 18.13
CA VAL A 2 -4.31 3.89 19.50
C VAL A 2 -4.84 2.74 20.35
N PRO A 3 -4.29 2.45 21.54
CA PRO A 3 -4.73 1.34 22.38
C PRO A 3 -6.24 1.32 22.66
N ALA A 4 -6.83 2.49 22.95
CA ALA A 4 -8.23 2.63 23.33
C ALA A 4 -9.24 2.15 22.27
N VAL A 5 -8.92 2.25 20.98
CA VAL A 5 -9.80 1.80 19.89
C VAL A 5 -9.31 0.52 19.21
N LYS A 6 -8.17 -0.03 19.65
CA LYS A 6 -7.50 -1.15 18.98
C LYS A 6 -8.38 -2.39 18.93
N GLU A 7 -9.05 -2.73 20.03
CA GLU A 7 -9.90 -3.91 20.10
C GLU A 7 -11.08 -3.80 19.13
N ALA A 8 -11.81 -2.68 19.21
CA ALA A 8 -12.93 -2.39 18.32
C ALA A 8 -12.51 -2.42 16.83
N MET A 9 -11.38 -1.80 16.48
CA MET A 9 -10.93 -1.68 15.09
C MET A 9 -10.22 -2.94 14.55
N ARG A 10 -9.82 -3.91 15.39
CA ARG A 10 -9.03 -5.08 14.96
C ARG A 10 -9.71 -6.43 15.11
N SER A 11 -10.88 -6.52 15.74
CA SER A 11 -11.57 -7.80 15.93
C SER A 11 -11.88 -8.48 14.59
N ASP A 12 -12.52 -7.77 13.67
CA ASP A 12 -12.79 -8.25 12.31
C ASP A 12 -12.68 -7.10 11.29
N PRO A 13 -11.44 -6.67 10.98
CA PRO A 13 -11.20 -5.38 10.36
C PRO A 13 -11.65 -5.32 8.89
N TRP A 14 -11.68 -6.46 8.19
CA TRP A 14 -12.02 -6.53 6.76
C TRP A 14 -13.48 -6.86 6.48
N ASN A 15 -14.30 -7.14 7.50
CA ASN A 15 -15.72 -7.41 7.34
C ASN A 15 -16.51 -6.10 7.22
N PRO A 16 -17.17 -5.83 6.07
CA PRO A 16 -17.92 -4.59 5.85
C PRO A 16 -19.15 -4.44 6.74
N GLU A 17 -19.68 -5.55 7.27
CA GLU A 17 -20.86 -5.57 8.14
C GLU A 17 -20.55 -5.13 9.57
N VAL A 18 -19.27 -5.13 9.96
CA VAL A 18 -18.87 -4.63 11.28
C VAL A 18 -19.10 -3.13 11.33
N ARG A 19 -20.06 -2.71 12.17
CA ARG A 19 -20.30 -1.33 12.55
C ARG A 19 -19.39 -0.97 13.71
N LEU A 20 -18.59 0.06 13.51
CA LEU A 20 -17.72 0.62 14.55
C LEU A 20 -18.42 1.81 15.20
N ASP A 21 -18.16 2.03 16.49
CA ASP A 21 -18.59 3.23 17.20
C ASP A 21 -17.71 4.41 16.76
N TRP A 22 -18.01 4.95 15.58
CA TRP A 22 -17.28 6.08 15.01
C TRP A 22 -17.32 7.34 15.86
N PRO A 23 -18.45 7.71 16.53
CA PRO A 23 -18.45 8.80 17.50
C PRO A 23 -17.40 8.63 18.61
N PHE A 24 -17.31 7.44 19.21
CA PHE A 24 -16.28 7.14 20.21
C PHE A 24 -14.87 7.17 19.61
N ILE A 25 -14.68 6.60 18.42
CA ILE A 25 -13.37 6.62 17.75
C ILE A 25 -12.93 8.05 17.46
N LYS A 26 -13.84 8.90 16.97
CA LYS A 26 -13.59 10.32 16.72
C LYS A 26 -13.20 11.03 18.01
N SER A 27 -13.93 10.85 19.11
CA SER A 27 -13.60 11.51 20.38
C SER A 27 -12.21 11.13 20.90
N VAL A 28 -11.82 9.86 20.77
CA VAL A 28 -10.47 9.39 21.14
C VAL A 28 -9.39 10.02 20.26
N TRP A 29 -9.62 10.16 18.95
CA TRP A 29 -8.66 10.77 18.05
C TRP A 29 -8.55 12.29 18.26
N ASP A 30 -9.67 12.97 18.53
CA ASP A 30 -9.73 14.40 18.83
C ASP A 30 -8.97 14.71 20.14
N GLU A 31 -9.13 13.89 21.18
CA GLU A 31 -8.38 14.00 22.44
C GLU A 31 -6.87 13.85 22.21
N LEU A 32 -6.45 12.83 21.44
CA LEU A 32 -5.04 12.64 21.10
C LEU A 32 -4.46 13.77 20.26
N LEU A 33 -5.26 14.32 19.34
CA LEU A 33 -4.84 15.47 18.56
C LEU A 33 -4.58 16.67 19.47
N ALA A 34 -5.51 16.95 20.38
CA ALA A 34 -5.39 18.03 21.38
C ALA A 34 -4.16 17.84 22.28
N GLU A 35 -3.91 16.63 22.80
CA GLU A 35 -2.74 16.32 23.63
C GLU A 35 -1.41 16.45 22.89
N SER A 36 -1.40 16.14 21.58
CA SER A 36 -0.17 16.12 20.78
C SER A 36 0.36 17.51 20.42
N GLY A 37 -0.49 18.55 20.50
CA GLY A 37 -0.20 19.90 19.99
C GLY A 37 0.00 19.96 18.47
N LYS A 38 -0.42 18.93 17.72
CA LYS A 38 -0.39 18.90 16.25
C LYS A 38 -1.66 19.53 15.68
N GLY A 39 -1.58 19.99 14.44
CA GLY A 39 -2.73 20.59 13.74
C GLY A 39 -3.62 19.58 12.99
N VAL A 40 -3.13 18.37 12.75
CA VAL A 40 -3.85 17.34 11.97
C VAL A 40 -3.60 15.96 12.56
N PHE A 41 -4.65 15.16 12.65
CA PHE A 41 -4.60 13.73 12.90
C PHE A 41 -4.66 12.97 11.57
N VAL A 42 -3.73 12.05 11.33
CA VAL A 42 -3.69 11.24 10.09
C VAL A 42 -3.97 9.79 10.44
N GLU A 43 -4.98 9.21 9.79
CA GLU A 43 -5.24 7.78 9.84
C GLU A 43 -5.06 7.11 8.47
N THR A 44 -4.36 5.98 8.45
CA THR A 44 -3.98 5.24 7.24
C THR A 44 -4.21 3.73 7.39
N SER A 45 -5.14 3.29 8.24
CA SER A 45 -5.44 1.86 8.42
C SER A 45 -6.12 1.28 7.16
N PRO A 46 -5.50 0.32 6.44
CA PRO A 46 -6.08 -0.25 5.21
C PRO A 46 -7.51 -0.78 5.32
N PRO A 47 -7.94 -1.41 6.43
CA PRO A 47 -9.30 -1.94 6.54
C PRO A 47 -10.41 -0.88 6.60
N ASN A 48 -10.07 0.40 6.82
CA ASN A 48 -11.03 1.50 6.73
C ASN A 48 -11.64 1.67 5.33
N LEU A 49 -10.98 1.10 4.31
CA LEU A 49 -11.53 0.97 2.96
C LEU A 49 -12.91 0.29 2.94
N MET A 50 -13.21 -0.59 3.90
CA MET A 50 -14.51 -1.27 3.96
C MET A 50 -15.63 -0.39 4.52
N ARG A 51 -15.32 0.83 5.00
CA ARG A 51 -16.23 1.67 5.80
C ARG A 51 -16.17 3.15 5.43
N VAL A 52 -15.76 3.48 4.20
CA VAL A 52 -15.62 4.88 3.75
C VAL A 52 -16.87 5.70 4.03
N GLY A 53 -18.05 5.20 3.66
CA GLY A 53 -19.32 5.89 3.91
C GLY A 53 -19.57 6.19 5.41
N GLN A 54 -19.35 5.21 6.29
CA GLN A 54 -19.53 5.40 7.74
C GLN A 54 -18.54 6.43 8.32
N ILE A 55 -17.28 6.39 7.86
CA ILE A 55 -16.26 7.35 8.28
C ILE A 55 -16.63 8.75 7.80
N ARG A 56 -17.10 8.89 6.56
CA ARG A 56 -17.56 10.18 6.03
C ARG A 56 -18.74 10.74 6.81
N GLU A 57 -19.69 9.90 7.18
CA GLU A 57 -20.83 10.33 8.00
C GLU A 57 -20.37 10.83 9.38
N ALA A 58 -19.44 10.13 10.02
CA ALA A 58 -18.99 10.46 11.37
C ALA A 58 -18.03 11.65 11.45
N PHE A 59 -17.19 11.85 10.42
CA PHE A 59 -16.18 12.92 10.39
C PHE A 59 -16.57 14.10 9.49
N ALA A 60 -17.61 13.94 8.65
CA ALA A 60 -18.24 14.97 7.83
C ALA A 60 -17.22 15.94 7.19
N GLU A 61 -17.37 17.25 7.47
CA GLU A 61 -16.54 18.33 6.93
C GLU A 61 -15.20 18.50 7.66
N ASP A 62 -14.99 17.82 8.80
CA ASP A 62 -13.77 17.94 9.62
C ASP A 62 -12.59 17.14 9.03
N ALA A 63 -12.83 16.29 8.02
CA ALA A 63 -11.84 15.39 7.47
C ALA A 63 -11.63 15.55 5.96
N ARG A 64 -10.38 15.32 5.55
CA ARG A 64 -9.95 15.26 4.15
C ARG A 64 -9.59 13.81 3.82
N TYR A 65 -9.99 13.35 2.64
CA TYR A 65 -9.89 11.94 2.24
C TYR A 65 -9.06 11.80 0.98
N LEU A 66 -8.36 10.68 0.83
CA LEU A 66 -7.69 10.31 -0.40
C LEU A 66 -7.71 8.79 -0.56
N PHE A 67 -7.85 8.31 -1.79
CA PHE A 67 -7.60 6.92 -2.14
C PHE A 67 -6.19 6.77 -2.68
N SER A 68 -5.43 5.82 -2.12
CA SER A 68 -4.09 5.50 -2.60
C SER A 68 -3.90 4.01 -2.85
N ILE A 69 -3.42 3.70 -4.04
CA ILE A 69 -3.10 2.35 -4.50
C ILE A 69 -1.72 2.36 -5.14
N ALA A 70 -0.98 1.27 -4.99
CA ALA A 70 0.32 1.07 -5.62
C ALA A 70 0.22 0.02 -6.72
N ASN A 71 1.21 -0.01 -7.61
CA ASN A 71 1.35 -1.03 -8.61
C ASN A 71 1.20 -2.45 -7.99
N PRO A 72 0.35 -3.32 -8.57
CA PRO A 72 0.06 -4.64 -8.01
C PRO A 72 1.32 -5.49 -7.82
N TYR A 73 2.20 -5.52 -8.82
CA TYR A 73 3.44 -6.27 -8.75
C TYR A 73 4.31 -5.76 -7.59
N ALA A 74 4.50 -4.45 -7.46
CA ALA A 74 5.32 -3.89 -6.38
C ALA A 74 4.75 -4.19 -4.99
N GLN A 75 3.43 -4.08 -4.82
CA GLN A 75 2.79 -4.36 -3.53
C GLN A 75 2.81 -5.85 -3.17
N ILE A 76 2.45 -6.73 -4.11
CA ILE A 76 2.50 -8.19 -3.93
C ILE A 76 3.91 -8.64 -3.56
N SER A 77 4.92 -8.13 -4.26
CA SER A 77 6.34 -8.44 -4.01
C SER A 77 6.83 -7.97 -2.65
N SER A 78 6.40 -6.76 -2.24
CA SER A 78 6.65 -6.26 -0.89
C SER A 78 6.02 -7.18 0.16
N CYS A 79 4.79 -7.66 -0.08
CA CYS A 79 4.12 -8.60 0.82
C CYS A 79 4.83 -9.97 0.86
N ILE A 80 5.31 -10.48 -0.27
CA ILE A 80 6.11 -11.72 -0.32
C ILE A 80 7.31 -11.60 0.61
N TYR A 81 8.11 -10.54 0.46
CA TYR A 81 9.31 -10.33 1.29
C TYR A 81 9.03 -10.25 2.79
N ASN A 82 7.92 -9.61 3.17
CA ASN A 82 7.59 -9.30 4.57
C ASN A 82 6.78 -10.40 5.27
N TYR A 83 5.95 -11.14 4.53
CA TYR A 83 4.90 -12.01 5.09
C TYR A 83 4.88 -13.42 4.50
N SER A 84 5.97 -13.84 3.87
CA SER A 84 6.16 -15.21 3.41
C SER A 84 7.59 -15.67 3.64
N ASP A 85 7.78 -16.98 3.65
CA ASP A 85 9.07 -17.64 3.78
C ASP A 85 9.52 -18.24 2.45
N PRO A 86 10.83 -18.29 2.18
CA PRO A 86 11.37 -19.04 1.05
C PRO A 86 11.37 -20.56 1.34
N PRO A 87 11.14 -21.42 0.33
CA PRO A 87 10.71 -21.08 -1.03
C PRO A 87 9.25 -20.60 -1.07
N LEU A 88 8.94 -19.72 -2.02
CA LEU A 88 7.60 -19.17 -2.15
C LEU A 88 6.60 -20.26 -2.57
N ALA A 89 5.68 -20.61 -1.68
CA ALA A 89 4.63 -21.56 -2.01
C ALA A 89 3.59 -20.95 -2.97
N PRO A 90 3.12 -21.67 -4.01
CA PRO A 90 2.11 -21.16 -4.96
C PRO A 90 0.83 -20.67 -4.29
N ARG A 91 0.36 -21.38 -3.25
CA ARG A 91 -0.80 -20.97 -2.44
C ARG A 91 -0.62 -19.61 -1.78
N THR A 92 0.62 -19.29 -1.38
CA THR A 92 0.95 -18.01 -0.73
C THR A 92 0.93 -16.89 -1.76
N LEU A 93 1.48 -17.11 -2.96
CA LEU A 93 1.42 -16.16 -4.06
C LEU A 93 -0.03 -15.82 -4.45
N ARG A 94 -0.86 -16.85 -4.64
CA ARG A 94 -2.30 -16.68 -4.91
C ARG A 94 -2.97 -15.87 -3.81
N ARG A 95 -2.78 -16.25 -2.53
CA ARG A 95 -3.36 -15.52 -1.39
C ARG A 95 -2.96 -14.04 -1.36
N LEU A 96 -1.69 -13.72 -1.60
CA LEU A 96 -1.21 -12.34 -1.59
C LEU A 96 -1.75 -11.52 -2.77
N THR A 97 -1.91 -12.15 -3.93
CA THR A 97 -2.51 -11.54 -5.12
C THR A 97 -3.99 -11.26 -4.89
N GLU A 98 -4.74 -12.24 -4.36
CA GLU A 98 -6.15 -12.05 -3.97
C GLU A 98 -6.34 -10.96 -2.92
N GLN A 99 -5.40 -10.84 -1.96
CA GLN A 99 -5.44 -9.73 -0.99
C GLN A 99 -5.27 -8.37 -1.64
N TRP A 100 -4.53 -8.26 -2.74
CA TRP A 100 -4.45 -7.03 -3.52
C TRP A 100 -5.75 -6.80 -4.30
N LEU A 101 -6.23 -7.82 -5.04
CA LEU A 101 -7.46 -7.74 -5.82
C LEU A 101 -8.66 -7.35 -4.97
N ASN A 102 -8.84 -7.96 -3.79
CA ASN A 102 -9.93 -7.60 -2.88
C ASN A 102 -9.89 -6.13 -2.43
N LYS A 103 -8.69 -5.59 -2.18
CA LYS A 103 -8.53 -4.17 -1.86
C LYS A 103 -8.80 -3.30 -3.08
N ALA A 104 -8.31 -3.69 -4.25
CA ALA A 104 -8.52 -2.96 -5.49
C ALA A 104 -10.01 -2.90 -5.85
N ARG A 105 -10.74 -4.02 -5.75
CA ARG A 105 -12.21 -4.10 -5.98
C ARG A 105 -12.96 -3.17 -5.02
N ALA A 106 -12.68 -3.28 -3.71
CA ALA A 106 -13.31 -2.41 -2.72
C ALA A 106 -12.96 -0.92 -2.95
N MET A 107 -11.73 -0.62 -3.36
CA MET A 107 -11.32 0.75 -3.66
C MET A 107 -12.01 1.28 -4.92
N ALA A 108 -12.13 0.49 -5.98
CA ALA A 108 -12.84 0.87 -7.19
C ALA A 108 -14.30 1.19 -6.89
N GLN A 109 -14.98 0.35 -6.09
CA GLN A 109 -16.35 0.60 -5.63
C GLN A 109 -16.47 1.90 -4.83
N ASN A 110 -15.53 2.16 -3.92
CA ASN A 110 -15.51 3.40 -3.14
C ASN A 110 -15.25 4.63 -4.01
N ILE A 111 -14.35 4.56 -4.99
CA ILE A 111 -14.06 5.66 -5.92
C ILE A 111 -15.30 5.99 -6.76
N VAL A 112 -16.01 4.98 -7.25
CA VAL A 112 -17.28 5.18 -7.98
C VAL A 112 -18.36 5.80 -7.09
N SER A 113 -18.43 5.37 -5.82
CA SER A 113 -19.43 5.85 -4.85
C SER A 113 -19.11 7.24 -4.27
N HIS A 114 -17.83 7.64 -4.31
CA HIS A 114 -17.31 8.88 -3.73
C HIS A 114 -16.34 9.56 -4.70
N PRO A 115 -16.83 10.02 -5.87
CA PRO A 115 -15.98 10.57 -6.94
C PRO A 115 -15.33 11.90 -6.56
N ASP A 116 -15.79 12.55 -5.49
CA ASP A 116 -15.21 13.76 -4.92
C ASP A 116 -13.89 13.51 -4.15
N ILE A 117 -13.61 12.26 -3.77
CA ILE A 117 -12.37 11.89 -3.09
C ILE A 117 -11.26 11.67 -4.13
N PRO A 118 -10.12 12.40 -4.04
CA PRO A 118 -9.02 12.24 -4.98
C PRO A 118 -8.41 10.83 -4.93
N LYS A 119 -8.10 10.30 -6.12
CA LYS A 119 -7.35 9.05 -6.33
C LYS A 119 -5.91 9.40 -6.71
N ILE A 120 -4.94 8.94 -5.92
CA ILE A 120 -3.50 9.19 -6.14
C ILE A 120 -2.74 7.87 -6.09
N THR A 121 -2.01 7.53 -7.14
CA THR A 121 -1.16 6.34 -7.11
C THR A 121 0.10 6.57 -6.27
N TYR A 122 0.68 5.49 -5.73
CA TYR A 122 1.97 5.57 -5.04
C TYR A 122 3.05 6.14 -5.96
N GLU A 123 3.01 5.77 -7.24
CA GLU A 123 3.95 6.18 -8.28
C GLU A 123 3.80 7.68 -8.58
N ASP A 124 2.57 8.20 -8.66
CA ASP A 124 2.31 9.65 -8.79
C ASP A 124 2.86 10.42 -7.60
N PHE A 125 2.62 9.93 -6.38
CA PHE A 125 3.15 10.55 -5.17
C PHE A 125 4.68 10.53 -5.14
N CYS A 126 5.32 9.44 -5.57
CA CYS A 126 6.79 9.38 -5.61
C CYS A 126 7.40 10.31 -6.65
N ARG A 127 6.73 10.48 -7.79
CA ARG A 127 7.15 11.38 -8.87
C ARG A 127 6.95 12.85 -8.51
N THR A 128 5.81 13.16 -7.90
CA THR A 128 5.43 14.53 -7.50
C THR A 128 4.84 14.50 -6.09
N PRO A 129 5.67 14.58 -5.03
CA PRO A 129 5.19 14.53 -3.64
C PRO A 129 4.10 15.55 -3.29
N THR A 130 4.11 16.72 -3.93
CA THR A 130 3.13 17.79 -3.70
C THR A 130 1.74 17.45 -4.23
N VAL A 131 1.55 16.36 -4.98
CA VAL A 131 0.23 15.96 -5.50
C VAL A 131 -0.81 15.76 -4.39
N ILE A 132 -0.38 15.27 -3.21
CA ILE A 132 -1.28 15.12 -2.05
C ILE A 132 -1.62 16.50 -1.48
N ASN A 133 -0.64 17.41 -1.42
CA ASN A 133 -0.86 18.78 -0.95
C ASN A 133 -1.88 19.52 -1.82
N GLU A 134 -1.73 19.40 -3.13
CA GLU A 134 -2.64 20.01 -4.09
C GLU A 134 -4.04 19.39 -4.00
N ALA A 135 -4.13 18.05 -3.99
CA ALA A 135 -5.41 17.35 -3.96
C ALA A 135 -6.19 17.56 -2.66
N LEU A 136 -5.49 17.80 -1.56
CA LEU A 136 -6.09 17.99 -0.25
C LEU A 136 -6.02 19.44 0.25
N ASP A 137 -5.56 20.41 -0.54
CA ASP A 137 -5.39 21.81 -0.11
C ASP A 137 -4.52 21.96 1.16
N LEU A 138 -3.42 21.21 1.26
CA LEU A 138 -2.51 21.21 2.42
C LEU A 138 -1.25 22.04 2.14
N PRO A 139 -0.69 22.74 3.14
CA PRO A 139 0.56 23.48 2.97
C PRO A 139 1.74 22.54 2.68
N VAL A 140 2.59 22.93 1.72
CA VAL A 140 3.83 22.19 1.41
C VAL A 140 4.86 22.44 2.50
N VAL A 141 5.47 21.38 3.01
CA VAL A 141 6.57 21.44 3.99
C VAL A 141 7.86 21.04 3.28
N SER A 142 8.98 21.70 3.60
CA SER A 142 10.26 21.43 2.92
C SER A 142 10.79 20.01 3.16
N ASP A 143 11.40 19.42 2.13
CA ASP A 143 11.95 18.05 2.12
C ASP A 143 12.98 17.76 3.24
N SER A 144 13.62 18.79 3.81
CA SER A 144 14.59 18.65 4.90
C SER A 144 14.03 18.04 6.19
N ALA A 145 12.71 17.85 6.29
CA ALA A 145 12.04 17.22 7.43
C ALA A 145 11.77 15.72 7.26
N ILE A 146 12.07 15.11 6.11
CA ILE A 146 11.72 13.71 5.83
C ILE A 146 12.75 12.76 6.45
N ALA A 147 12.34 12.11 7.54
CA ALA A 147 13.08 11.01 8.15
C ALA A 147 12.31 9.69 8.00
N GLY A 148 12.98 8.66 7.49
CA GLY A 148 12.45 7.29 7.49
C GLY A 148 12.31 6.69 8.91
N LYS A 149 11.92 5.40 8.97
CA LYS A 149 11.99 4.63 10.22
C LYS A 149 13.42 4.70 10.78
N ARG A 150 13.56 4.66 12.12
CA ARG A 150 14.82 4.83 12.89
C ARG A 150 16.07 4.09 12.35
N ASN A 151 15.88 3.04 11.54
CA ASN A 151 16.95 2.20 10.97
C ASN A 151 16.90 2.11 9.43
N ALA A 152 16.14 2.97 8.76
CA ALA A 152 16.04 3.01 7.31
C ALA A 152 16.73 4.29 6.80
N PRO A 153 17.75 4.19 5.92
CA PRO A 153 18.45 5.35 5.36
C PRO A 153 17.60 6.02 4.27
N VAL A 154 16.39 6.43 4.64
CA VAL A 154 15.47 7.15 3.75
C VAL A 154 15.57 8.62 4.12
N SER A 155 16.19 9.39 3.24
CA SER A 155 16.40 10.84 3.38
C SER A 155 15.56 11.66 2.40
N ARG A 156 14.78 10.99 1.53
CA ARG A 156 13.89 11.61 0.54
C ARG A 156 12.81 10.62 0.12
N ILE A 157 11.75 11.11 -0.49
CA ILE A 157 10.75 10.28 -1.17
C ILE A 157 11.41 9.66 -2.41
N MET A 158 11.23 8.36 -2.58
CA MET A 158 11.78 7.59 -3.69
C MET A 158 10.77 6.57 -4.16
N ASP A 159 10.66 6.42 -5.47
CA ASP A 159 9.93 5.31 -6.06
C ASP A 159 10.70 4.00 -5.85
N MET A 160 10.05 3.04 -5.20
CA MET A 160 10.60 1.72 -4.93
C MET A 160 9.96 0.61 -5.77
N THR A 161 9.12 0.96 -6.74
CA THR A 161 8.34 0.03 -7.56
C THR A 161 9.25 -0.94 -8.28
N ASN A 162 10.21 -0.48 -9.09
CA ASN A 162 11.13 -1.37 -9.81
C ASN A 162 11.94 -2.26 -8.86
N ARG A 163 12.51 -1.71 -7.78
CA ARG A 163 13.22 -2.52 -6.76
C ARG A 163 12.34 -3.62 -6.19
N ASN A 164 11.07 -3.32 -5.92
CA ASN A 164 10.15 -4.29 -5.35
C ASN A 164 9.73 -5.34 -6.38
N ILE A 165 9.51 -4.99 -7.65
CA ILE A 165 9.15 -5.96 -8.70
C ILE A 165 10.33 -6.89 -8.99
N LEU A 166 11.52 -6.32 -9.19
CA LEU A 166 12.78 -7.04 -9.49
C LEU A 166 13.27 -7.94 -8.34
N PHE A 167 12.64 -7.87 -7.16
CA PHE A 167 12.90 -8.86 -6.11
C PHE A 167 12.47 -10.28 -6.53
N ASN A 168 11.52 -10.39 -7.47
CA ASN A 168 11.08 -11.66 -8.02
C ASN A 168 11.92 -12.04 -9.23
N ASP A 169 12.03 -13.35 -9.45
CA ASP A 169 12.45 -13.87 -10.75
C ASP A 169 11.34 -13.68 -11.80
N ALA A 170 11.74 -13.77 -13.06
CA ALA A 170 10.83 -13.64 -14.20
C ALA A 170 9.62 -14.57 -14.10
N PHE A 171 9.84 -15.83 -13.70
CA PHE A 171 8.76 -16.81 -13.54
C PHE A 171 7.71 -16.37 -12.52
N THR A 172 8.15 -15.84 -11.38
CA THR A 172 7.23 -15.34 -10.34
C THR A 172 6.47 -14.11 -10.83
N ILE A 173 7.09 -13.24 -11.65
CA ILE A 173 6.39 -12.12 -12.31
C ILE A 173 5.30 -12.66 -13.24
N ASP A 174 5.61 -13.64 -14.08
CA ASP A 174 4.64 -14.26 -15.00
C ASP A 174 3.47 -14.88 -14.22
N ARG A 175 3.75 -15.56 -13.10
CA ARG A 175 2.69 -16.10 -12.24
C ARG A 175 1.82 -15.04 -11.58
N ILE A 176 2.36 -13.86 -11.27
CA ILE A 176 1.55 -12.73 -10.82
C ILE A 176 0.66 -12.25 -11.97
N SER A 177 1.20 -12.12 -13.19
CA SER A 177 0.43 -11.72 -14.37
C SER A 177 -0.72 -12.67 -14.66
N GLU A 178 -0.48 -13.99 -14.64
CA GLU A 178 -1.53 -15.01 -14.82
C GLU A 178 -2.68 -14.86 -13.82
N LEU A 179 -2.37 -14.56 -12.55
CA LEU A 179 -3.37 -14.39 -11.50
C LEU A 179 -4.13 -13.06 -11.61
N LEU A 180 -3.48 -12.02 -12.12
CA LEU A 180 -4.09 -10.70 -12.33
C LEU A 180 -4.91 -10.64 -13.63
N ALA A 181 -4.64 -11.51 -14.60
CA ALA A 181 -5.29 -11.51 -15.90
C ALA A 181 -6.81 -11.72 -15.84
N GLU A 182 -7.32 -12.35 -14.77
CA GLU A 182 -8.76 -12.50 -14.54
C GLU A 182 -9.47 -11.16 -14.26
N GLU A 183 -8.71 -10.10 -13.95
CA GLU A 183 -9.21 -8.80 -13.47
C GLU A 183 -8.54 -7.63 -14.22
N GLU A 184 -8.25 -7.80 -15.51
CA GLU A 184 -7.53 -6.79 -16.30
C GLU A 184 -8.24 -5.42 -16.32
N ASP A 185 -9.56 -5.39 -16.43
CA ASP A 185 -10.36 -4.16 -16.37
C ASP A 185 -10.13 -3.38 -15.06
N LEU A 186 -9.96 -4.10 -13.95
CA LEU A 186 -9.66 -3.51 -12.66
C LEU A 186 -8.26 -2.88 -12.64
N LEU A 187 -7.27 -3.52 -13.27
CA LEU A 187 -5.92 -2.95 -13.42
C LEU A 187 -5.99 -1.67 -14.27
N GLN A 188 -6.69 -1.72 -15.39
CA GLN A 188 -6.86 -0.57 -16.29
C GLN A 188 -7.58 0.60 -15.59
N PHE A 189 -8.57 0.33 -14.73
CA PHE A 189 -9.23 1.35 -13.90
C PHE A 189 -8.24 2.14 -13.02
N PHE A 190 -7.17 1.49 -12.56
CA PHE A 190 -6.11 2.13 -11.78
C PHE A 190 -4.93 2.63 -12.63
N GLY A 191 -4.97 2.47 -13.96
CA GLY A 191 -3.91 2.88 -14.87
C GLY A 191 -2.73 1.91 -14.91
N TYR A 192 -2.95 0.64 -14.57
CA TYR A 192 -1.94 -0.41 -14.63
C TYR A 192 -2.20 -1.38 -15.79
N SER A 193 -1.16 -2.07 -16.21
CA SER A 193 -1.19 -3.11 -17.24
C SER A 193 -0.45 -4.34 -16.75
N LEU A 194 -0.78 -5.49 -17.35
CA LEU A 194 -0.04 -6.73 -17.11
C LEU A 194 1.39 -6.62 -17.64
N ILE A 195 2.32 -7.24 -16.93
CA ILE A 195 3.65 -7.54 -17.47
C ILE A 195 3.53 -8.81 -18.30
N GLU A 196 3.63 -8.69 -19.62
CA GLU A 196 3.42 -9.80 -20.57
C GLU A 196 4.53 -10.85 -20.55
N ASP A 197 5.78 -10.41 -20.33
CA ASP A 197 6.96 -11.27 -20.30
C ASP A 197 7.92 -10.81 -19.20
N GLY A 198 8.03 -11.60 -18.13
CA GLY A 198 8.89 -11.32 -17.00
C GLY A 198 10.38 -11.29 -17.35
N VAL A 199 10.83 -12.06 -18.34
CA VAL A 199 12.23 -12.02 -18.81
C VAL A 199 12.49 -10.71 -19.54
N ALA A 200 11.60 -10.32 -20.46
CA ALA A 200 11.69 -9.05 -21.17
C ALA A 200 11.65 -7.87 -20.20
N PHE A 201 10.79 -7.92 -19.18
CA PHE A 201 10.73 -6.90 -18.14
C PHE A 201 12.03 -6.77 -17.35
N VAL A 202 12.54 -7.89 -16.81
CA VAL A 202 13.80 -7.90 -16.03
C VAL A 202 14.98 -7.44 -16.87
N THR A 203 15.07 -7.91 -18.12
CA THR A 203 16.16 -7.53 -19.03
C THR A 203 16.03 -6.10 -19.54
N GLY A 204 14.82 -5.57 -19.67
CA GLY A 204 14.54 -4.18 -20.04
C GLY A 204 14.96 -3.17 -18.95
N LEU A 205 14.99 -3.61 -17.69
CA LEU A 205 15.45 -2.78 -16.56
C LEU A 205 16.94 -2.93 -16.25
N LYS A 206 17.73 -3.57 -17.12
CA LYS A 206 19.18 -3.76 -16.92
C LYS A 206 19.96 -2.46 -16.73
N ASP A 207 19.44 -1.34 -17.26
CA ASP A 207 20.08 -0.04 -17.17
C ASP A 207 19.77 0.67 -15.84
N ASP A 208 18.78 0.20 -15.06
CA ASP A 208 18.56 0.60 -13.67
C ASP A 208 19.36 -0.29 -12.71
N PHE A 209 20.69 -0.18 -12.80
CA PHE A 209 21.62 -0.97 -12.00
C PHE A 209 21.38 -0.82 -10.49
N ALA A 210 20.99 0.38 -10.05
CA ALA A 210 20.72 0.66 -8.65
C ALA A 210 19.51 -0.14 -8.13
N ALA A 211 18.39 -0.14 -8.86
CA ALA A 211 17.22 -0.93 -8.49
C ALA A 211 17.50 -2.43 -8.54
N LEU A 212 18.18 -2.91 -9.59
CA LEU A 212 18.54 -4.32 -9.75
C LEU A 212 19.44 -4.81 -8.60
N HIS A 213 20.51 -4.07 -8.27
CA HIS A 213 21.41 -4.42 -7.18
C HIS A 213 20.68 -4.43 -5.83
N ALA A 214 19.83 -3.43 -5.56
CA ALA A 214 19.04 -3.39 -4.34
C ALA A 214 18.02 -4.54 -4.25
N ALA A 215 17.43 -4.93 -5.38
CA ALA A 215 16.50 -6.05 -5.47
C ALA A 215 17.20 -7.40 -5.20
N LEU A 216 18.40 -7.62 -5.77
CA LEU A 216 19.22 -8.81 -5.52
C LEU A 216 19.59 -8.94 -4.04
N ILE A 217 20.06 -7.87 -3.41
CA ILE A 217 20.35 -7.87 -1.96
C ILE A 217 19.09 -8.24 -1.16
N ARG A 218 17.94 -7.67 -1.54
CA ARG A 218 16.65 -7.95 -0.89
C ARG A 218 16.27 -9.42 -1.04
N ARG A 219 16.44 -10.01 -2.23
CA ARG A 219 16.18 -11.42 -2.51
C ARG A 219 17.08 -12.33 -1.69
N SER A 220 18.39 -12.09 -1.68
CA SER A 220 19.34 -12.89 -0.89
C SER A 220 19.03 -12.84 0.61
N ARG A 221 18.63 -11.68 1.14
CA ARG A 221 18.21 -11.55 2.55
C ARG A 221 16.96 -12.36 2.86
N TRP A 222 15.99 -12.37 1.95
CA TRP A 222 14.77 -13.15 2.11
C TRP A 222 15.07 -14.64 2.08
N GLU A 223 15.84 -15.12 1.09
CA GLU A 223 16.28 -16.52 0.97
C GLU A 223 17.07 -17.00 2.21
N ALA A 224 17.88 -16.12 2.80
CA ALA A 224 18.60 -16.42 4.03
C ALA A 224 17.67 -16.64 5.25
N LYS A 225 16.42 -16.11 5.25
CA LYS A 225 15.46 -16.37 6.34
C LYS A 225 15.10 -17.85 6.42
N GLY A 226 14.82 -18.50 5.29
CA GLY A 226 14.45 -19.92 5.28
C GLY A 226 15.56 -20.86 5.73
N ARG A 227 16.83 -20.47 5.53
CA ARG A 227 17.98 -21.27 5.99
C ARG A 227 18.14 -21.29 7.51
N LYS A 228 17.61 -20.29 8.22
CA LYS A 228 17.69 -20.21 9.69
C LYS A 228 16.57 -20.97 10.42
N GLY A 229 15.52 -21.39 9.72
CA GLY A 229 14.40 -22.17 10.28
C GLY A 229 14.54 -23.68 10.13
N GLY A 230 15.69 -24.17 9.65
CA GLY A 230 15.97 -25.59 9.39
C GLY A 230 17.04 -26.20 10.29
N ILE A 231 17.11 -25.78 11.57
CA ILE A 231 17.89 -26.43 12.63
C ILE A 231 16.93 -26.88 13.72
#